data_AF-A0A059F1B5-F1
#
_entry.id   AF-A0A059F1B5-F1
#
_cell.length_a   1.000
_cell.length_b   1.000
_cell.length_c   1.000
_cell.angle_alpha   90.00
_cell.angle_beta   90.00
_cell.angle_gamma   90.00
#
_symmetry.space_group_name_H-M   'P 1'
#
loop_
_entity.id
_entity.type
_entity.pdbx_description
1 polymer ?
#
loop_
_entity_poly.entity_id
_entity_poly.type
_entity_poly.pdbx_seq_one_letter_code
_entity_poly.pdbx_strand_id
1 'polypeptide(L)'
;MSYYPFDCLSLKTQESLADKWRDKIKASDRNGNMLKNANLAFKEEYGVEDECAIVIHIDDSFLEICEMKNSHHKDEKIITNEYVINFQKNIKEDVMCNVNIWIWIVQQILIFCRKYKKEYSTGYLAISYPLERIGENDYRILNFKKKFLFDKKSFENKNPIEEINKNCKKFLSFDLKFKGVINDSVATAVAAHYNFSKGLLGVIVRTGTNGSIIKENNEGKRYIFDTEWAAHGIKFQIFSLSYSNKILNTFRYILFF
;
A
#
# COMPACT_ATOMS: atom_id res chain seq x y z
N MET A 1 40.57 -5.68 2.50
CA MET A 1 39.29 -6.00 1.82
C MET A 1 38.75 -7.29 2.43
N SER A 2 37.85 -7.19 3.41
CA SER A 2 37.17 -8.36 3.98
C SER A 2 35.96 -8.70 3.11
N TYR A 3 36.06 -9.78 2.34
CA TYR A 3 34.93 -10.43 1.70
C TYR A 3 33.99 -10.93 2.80
N TYR A 4 32.74 -10.47 2.81
CA TYR A 4 31.68 -11.14 3.58
C TYR A 4 31.42 -12.50 2.91
N PRO A 5 31.60 -13.64 3.59
CA PRO A 5 31.13 -14.91 3.07
C PRO A 5 29.62 -14.92 3.28
N PHE A 6 28.85 -14.73 2.21
CA PHE A 6 27.43 -15.01 2.26
C PHE A 6 27.27 -16.53 2.24
N ASP A 7 26.80 -17.12 3.33
CA ASP A 7 26.31 -18.50 3.36
C ASP A 7 25.06 -18.57 2.48
N CYS A 8 25.26 -18.77 1.18
CA CYS A 8 24.18 -19.07 0.25
C CYS A 8 23.54 -20.40 0.68
N LEU A 9 22.22 -20.38 0.91
CA LEU A 9 21.46 -21.60 1.13
C LEU A 9 21.73 -22.58 -0.03
N SER A 10 21.91 -23.87 0.27
CA SER A 10 22.06 -24.88 -0.77
C SER A 10 20.80 -24.91 -1.66
N LEU A 11 20.99 -25.28 -2.94
CA LEU A 11 19.88 -25.37 -3.90
C LEU A 11 18.72 -26.22 -3.36
N LYS A 12 19.03 -27.37 -2.75
CA LYS A 12 18.06 -28.26 -2.09
C LYS A 12 17.25 -27.56 -0.99
N THR A 13 17.89 -26.68 -0.23
CA THR A 13 17.22 -25.90 0.81
C THR A 13 16.32 -24.82 0.19
N GLN A 14 16.78 -24.16 -0.87
CA GLN A 14 15.98 -23.16 -1.60
C GLN A 14 14.72 -23.80 -2.21
N GLU A 15 14.87 -24.96 -2.87
CA GLU A 15 13.77 -25.73 -3.46
C GLU A 15 12.76 -26.18 -2.38
N SER A 16 13.25 -26.71 -1.25
CA SER A 16 12.38 -27.12 -0.14
C SER A 16 11.59 -25.95 0.45
N LEU A 17 12.19 -24.75 0.55
CA LEU A 17 11.51 -23.55 1.02
C LEU A 17 10.46 -23.07 0.01
N ALA A 18 10.76 -23.12 -1.29
CA ALA A 18 9.83 -22.79 -2.36
C ALA A 18 8.62 -23.74 -2.39
N ASP A 19 8.85 -25.05 -2.24
CA ASP A 19 7.80 -26.06 -2.15
C ASP A 19 6.90 -25.84 -0.93
N LYS A 20 7.49 -25.62 0.24
CA LYS A 20 6.74 -25.30 1.47
C LYS A 20 5.89 -24.05 1.32
N TRP A 21 6.40 -23.01 0.66
CA TRP A 21 5.66 -21.79 0.40
C TRP A 21 4.49 -22.02 -0.58
N ARG A 22 4.74 -22.72 -1.68
CA ARG A 22 3.71 -23.12 -2.66
C ARG A 22 2.60 -23.91 -1.97
N ASP A 23 2.96 -24.89 -1.14
CA ASP A 23 2.00 -25.77 -0.50
C ASP A 23 1.20 -25.02 0.58
N LYS A 24 1.84 -24.09 1.31
CA LYS A 24 1.13 -23.15 2.19
C LYS A 24 0.14 -22.29 1.42
N ILE A 25 0.51 -21.70 0.27
CA ILE A 25 -0.42 -20.92 -0.56
C ILE A 25 -1.60 -21.78 -0.99
N LYS A 26 -1.36 -23.01 -1.49
CA LYS A 26 -2.42 -23.93 -1.93
C LYS A 26 -3.35 -24.36 -0.79
N ALA A 27 -2.81 -24.66 0.39
CA ALA A 27 -3.60 -25.02 1.56
C ALA A 27 -4.44 -23.84 2.07
N SER A 28 -3.86 -22.64 2.02
CA SER A 28 -4.52 -21.40 2.43
C SER A 28 -5.58 -20.93 1.46
N ASP A 29 -5.49 -21.31 0.18
CA ASP A 29 -6.53 -21.09 -0.84
C ASP A 29 -7.84 -21.77 -0.44
N ARG A 30 -7.77 -22.92 0.26
CA ARG A 30 -8.95 -23.68 0.72
C ARG A 30 -9.60 -23.10 1.98
N ASN A 31 -8.82 -22.42 2.82
CA ASN A 31 -9.25 -21.91 4.14
C ASN A 31 -9.22 -20.37 4.26
N GLY A 32 -8.83 -19.64 3.21
CA GLY A 32 -8.84 -18.17 3.12
C GLY A 32 -7.80 -17.39 3.95
N ASN A 33 -6.91 -18.04 4.71
CA ASN A 33 -6.15 -17.36 5.76
C ASN A 33 -4.83 -16.67 5.34
N MET A 34 -4.14 -17.15 4.29
CA MET A 34 -2.93 -16.48 3.76
C MET A 34 -3.18 -15.63 2.52
N LEU A 35 -4.33 -15.78 1.88
CA LEU A 35 -4.68 -15.04 0.68
C LEU A 35 -5.83 -14.14 1.04
N LYS A 36 -5.51 -13.00 1.66
CA LYS A 36 -6.52 -11.97 1.81
C LYS A 36 -6.78 -11.43 0.41
N ASN A 37 -7.89 -11.87 -0.17
CA ASN A 37 -8.35 -11.35 -1.44
C ASN A 37 -8.51 -9.84 -1.26
N ALA A 38 -7.67 -9.06 -1.94
CA ALA A 38 -7.83 -7.62 -1.97
C ALA A 38 -9.16 -7.22 -2.64
N ASN A 39 -9.79 -8.19 -3.33
CA ASN A 39 -10.99 -8.14 -4.14
C ASN A 39 -10.96 -6.99 -5.15
N LEU A 40 -9.75 -6.65 -5.56
CA LEU A 40 -9.48 -5.75 -6.66
C LEU A 40 -9.55 -6.58 -7.93
N ALA A 41 -10.68 -6.48 -8.62
CA ALA A 41 -10.81 -6.96 -9.97
C ALA A 41 -10.29 -5.89 -10.92
N PHE A 42 -9.46 -6.29 -11.89
CA PHE A 42 -9.13 -5.40 -13.00
C PHE A 42 -10.41 -5.16 -13.81
N LYS A 43 -10.96 -3.94 -13.78
CA LYS A 43 -12.01 -3.50 -14.72
C LYS A 43 -11.41 -3.20 -16.09
N GLU A 44 -12.20 -3.44 -17.13
CA GLU A 44 -11.84 -3.17 -18.53
C GLU A 44 -12.14 -1.73 -18.95
N GLU A 45 -13.02 -1.03 -18.22
CA GLU A 45 -13.46 0.35 -18.53
C GLU A 45 -13.13 1.34 -17.40
N TYR A 46 -12.73 2.55 -17.80
CA TYR A 46 -12.34 3.66 -16.93
C TYR A 46 -13.56 4.55 -16.61
N GLY A 47 -13.74 4.96 -15.35
CA GLY A 47 -14.80 5.89 -14.95
C GLY A 47 -14.53 7.34 -15.36
N VAL A 48 -15.41 8.28 -14.98
CA VAL A 48 -15.08 9.72 -15.00
C VAL A 48 -14.20 10.00 -13.79
N GLU A 49 -12.94 10.32 -14.04
CA GLU A 49 -11.89 10.31 -13.03
C GLU A 49 -11.65 11.70 -12.44
N ASP A 50 -11.22 11.75 -11.17
CA ASP A 50 -10.75 13.01 -10.59
C ASP A 50 -9.49 13.45 -11.35
N GLU A 51 -9.55 14.60 -12.03
CA GLU A 51 -8.41 15.19 -12.76
C GLU A 51 -7.17 15.35 -11.86
N CYS A 52 -7.39 15.51 -10.56
CA CYS A 52 -6.34 15.64 -9.57
C CYS A 52 -6.77 15.11 -8.19
N ALA A 53 -5.91 14.31 -7.57
CA ALA A 53 -6.12 13.74 -6.24
C ALA A 53 -4.82 13.72 -5.43
N ILE A 54 -4.91 13.53 -4.12
CA ILE A 54 -3.75 13.19 -3.29
C ILE A 54 -3.71 11.71 -2.92
N VAL A 55 -2.50 11.18 -2.85
CA VAL A 55 -2.21 9.82 -2.39
C VAL A 55 -1.34 9.93 -1.17
N ILE A 56 -1.72 9.23 -0.10
CA ILE A 56 -0.96 9.18 1.15
C ILE A 56 -0.47 7.76 1.37
N HIS A 57 0.85 7.58 1.41
CA HIS A 57 1.48 6.32 1.79
C HIS A 57 1.89 6.38 3.26
N ILE A 58 1.25 5.53 4.08
CA ILE A 58 1.51 5.36 5.50
C ILE A 58 2.41 4.13 5.69
N ASP A 59 3.64 4.37 6.11
CA ASP A 59 4.64 3.35 6.36
C ASP A 59 5.14 3.40 7.83
N ASP A 60 5.90 2.40 8.26
CA ASP A 60 6.52 2.40 9.59
C ASP A 60 7.58 3.50 9.73
N SER A 61 8.28 3.83 8.65
CA SER A 61 9.45 4.71 8.66
C SER A 61 9.19 6.11 8.08
N PHE A 62 8.11 6.28 7.31
CA PHE A 62 7.76 7.56 6.70
C PHE A 62 6.25 7.71 6.50
N LEU A 63 5.85 8.96 6.22
CA LEU A 63 4.59 9.29 5.58
C LEU A 63 4.93 9.99 4.27
N GLU A 64 4.36 9.56 3.15
CA GLU A 64 4.54 10.25 1.87
C GLU A 64 3.19 10.78 1.39
N ILE A 65 3.16 12.05 0.98
CA ILE A 65 2.00 12.67 0.34
C ILE A 65 2.40 13.04 -1.08
N CYS A 66 1.61 12.58 -2.04
CA CYS A 66 1.82 12.80 -3.45
C CYS A 66 0.57 13.40 -4.09
N GLU A 67 0.73 14.41 -4.94
CA GLU A 67 -0.29 14.78 -5.91
C GLU A 67 -0.25 13.82 -7.08
N MET A 68 -1.40 13.28 -7.43
CA MET A 68 -1.63 12.56 -8.67
C MET A 68 -2.46 13.44 -9.60
N LYS A 69 -1.97 13.66 -10.82
CA LYS A 69 -2.74 14.28 -11.90
C LYS A 69 -3.05 13.25 -12.96
N ASN A 70 -4.30 13.26 -13.39
CA ASN A 70 -4.76 12.45 -14.49
C ASN A 70 -5.02 13.36 -15.69
N SER A 71 -4.34 13.09 -16.80
CA SER A 71 -4.55 13.80 -18.05
C SER A 71 -4.77 12.81 -19.19
N HIS A 72 -5.62 13.21 -20.12
CA HIS A 72 -5.87 12.49 -21.35
C HIS A 72 -5.13 13.18 -22.49
N HIS A 73 -4.31 12.45 -23.23
CA HIS A 73 -3.67 12.97 -24.43
C HIS A 73 -3.69 11.91 -25.54
N LYS A 74 -4.40 12.19 -26.64
CA LYS A 74 -4.49 11.30 -27.82
C LYS A 74 -4.86 9.86 -27.46
N ASP A 75 -5.93 9.69 -26.69
CA ASP A 75 -6.43 8.39 -26.20
C ASP A 75 -5.48 7.61 -25.28
N GLU A 76 -4.32 8.18 -24.96
CA GLU A 76 -3.43 7.66 -23.92
C GLU A 76 -3.72 8.37 -22.59
N LYS A 77 -3.90 7.54 -21.57
CA LYS A 77 -4.04 7.98 -20.20
C LYS A 77 -2.66 8.25 -19.61
N ILE A 78 -2.41 9.50 -19.26
CA ILE A 78 -1.15 9.92 -18.64
C ILE A 78 -1.46 10.29 -17.20
N ILE A 79 -0.83 9.59 -16.28
CA ILE A 79 -0.92 9.96 -14.87
C ILE A 79 0.46 10.39 -14.43
N THR A 80 0.55 11.53 -13.75
CA THR A 80 1.82 12.10 -13.29
C THR A 80 1.79 12.34 -11.79
N ASN A 81 2.99 12.28 -11.21
CA ASN A 81 3.21 12.69 -9.83
C ASN A 81 3.89 14.05 -9.92
N GLU A 82 3.20 15.12 -9.56
CA GLU A 82 3.75 16.47 -9.71
C GLU A 82 4.41 16.95 -8.42
N TYR A 83 3.73 16.75 -7.30
CA TYR A 83 4.20 17.20 -6.00
C TYR A 83 4.34 16.02 -5.05
N VAL A 84 5.50 15.89 -4.41
CA VAL A 84 5.77 14.83 -3.44
C VAL A 84 6.44 15.44 -2.21
N ILE A 85 5.96 15.08 -1.02
CA ILE A 85 6.65 15.32 0.24
C ILE A 85 6.76 14.01 0.99
N ASN A 86 8.00 13.64 1.34
CA ASN A 86 8.28 12.55 2.24
C ASN A 86 8.57 13.11 3.64
N PHE A 87 7.69 12.81 4.59
CA PHE A 87 7.86 13.11 6.00
C PHE A 87 8.58 11.93 6.64
N GLN A 88 9.90 12.00 6.68
CA GLN A 88 10.71 11.05 7.43
C GLN A 88 10.41 11.19 8.92
N LYS A 89 10.17 10.05 9.59
CA LYS A 89 9.91 10.02 11.03
C LYS A 89 11.22 10.22 11.82
N ASN A 90 11.80 11.42 11.76
CA ASN A 90 12.82 11.88 12.71
C ASN A 90 12.18 12.33 14.04
N ILE A 91 11.09 11.69 14.44
CA ILE A 91 10.32 12.06 15.62
C ILE A 91 10.62 11.03 16.70
N LYS A 92 11.06 11.49 17.87
CA LYS A 92 11.37 10.61 19.00
C LYS A 92 10.12 9.89 19.48
N GLU A 93 10.27 8.59 19.75
CA GLU A 93 9.19 7.66 20.10
C GLU A 93 8.39 8.05 21.34
N ASP A 94 9.07 8.59 22.34
CA ASP A 94 8.50 9.06 23.60
C ASP A 94 7.50 10.20 23.41
N VAL A 95 7.64 10.99 22.33
CA VAL A 95 6.76 12.13 22.04
C VAL A 95 5.49 11.70 21.30
N MET A 96 5.57 10.68 20.44
CA MET A 96 4.48 10.32 19.52
C MET A 96 3.52 9.26 20.06
N CYS A 97 3.90 8.49 21.07
CA CYS A 97 3.12 7.34 21.55
C CYS A 97 1.71 7.68 22.06
N ASN A 98 1.43 8.95 22.38
CA ASN A 98 0.13 9.46 22.80
C ASN A 98 -0.56 10.33 21.74
N VAL A 99 0.01 10.43 20.54
CA VAL A 99 -0.52 11.25 19.45
C VAL A 99 -1.40 10.39 18.56
N ASN A 100 -2.61 10.88 18.27
CA ASN A 100 -3.49 10.27 17.29
C ASN A 100 -2.91 10.48 15.87
N ILE A 101 -2.59 9.37 15.19
CA ILE A 101 -1.95 9.40 13.87
C ILE A 101 -2.79 10.14 12.82
N TRP A 102 -4.12 10.01 12.85
CA TRP A 102 -5.00 10.61 11.85
C TRP A 102 -5.03 12.13 11.97
N ILE A 103 -4.99 12.67 13.19
CA ILE A 103 -4.85 14.11 13.43
C ILE A 103 -3.50 14.58 12.88
N TRP A 104 -2.43 13.83 13.16
CA TRP A 104 -1.08 14.17 12.67
C TRP A 104 -1.00 14.12 11.13
N ILE A 105 -1.64 13.14 10.48
CA ILE A 105 -1.72 13.06 9.01
C ILE A 105 -2.44 14.29 8.44
N VAL A 106 -3.56 14.72 9.03
CA VAL A 106 -4.28 15.92 8.55
C VAL A 106 -3.41 17.19 8.70
N GLN A 107 -2.59 17.27 9.74
CA GLN A 107 -1.59 18.34 9.85
C GLN A 107 -0.55 18.29 8.71
N GLN A 108 -0.11 17.09 8.31
CA GLN A 108 0.80 16.95 7.16
C GLN A 108 0.12 17.29 5.83
N ILE A 109 -1.17 16.97 5.66
CA ILE A 109 -1.97 17.40 4.51
C ILE A 109 -2.03 18.92 4.44
N LEU A 110 -2.26 19.61 5.57
CA LEU A 110 -2.25 21.08 5.61
C LEU A 110 -0.90 21.67 5.21
N ILE A 111 0.21 21.07 5.65
CA ILE A 111 1.56 21.49 5.25
C ILE A 111 1.76 21.31 3.75
N PHE A 112 1.35 20.16 3.20
CA PHE A 112 1.41 19.87 1.77
C PHE A 112 0.61 20.88 0.95
N CYS A 113 -0.66 21.09 1.31
CA CYS A 113 -1.57 22.02 0.63
C CYS A 113 -1.06 23.46 0.68
N ARG A 114 -0.53 23.91 1.83
CA ARG A 114 0.05 25.26 1.97
C ARG A 114 1.31 25.44 1.13
N LYS A 115 2.18 24.44 1.09
CA LYS A 115 3.43 24.48 0.31
C LYS A 115 3.13 24.67 -1.18
N TYR A 116 2.15 23.94 -1.71
CA TYR A 116 1.80 23.96 -3.13
C TYR A 116 0.61 24.88 -3.46
N LYS A 117 0.09 25.61 -2.46
CA LYS A 117 -1.04 26.54 -2.57
C LYS A 117 -2.24 25.92 -3.29
N LYS A 118 -2.57 24.68 -2.94
CA LYS A 118 -3.58 23.88 -3.63
C LYS A 118 -4.42 23.09 -2.64
N GLU A 119 -5.72 23.05 -2.91
CA GLU A 119 -6.70 22.24 -2.20
C GLU A 119 -7.12 21.07 -3.08
N TYR A 120 -7.52 19.97 -2.45
CA TYR A 120 -7.90 18.73 -3.13
C TYR A 120 -9.24 18.27 -2.61
N SER A 121 -10.09 17.80 -3.52
CA SER A 121 -11.39 17.20 -3.18
C SER A 121 -11.30 15.70 -2.92
N THR A 122 -10.30 15.03 -3.49
CA THR A 122 -10.19 13.57 -3.48
C THR A 122 -8.83 13.11 -2.95
N GLY A 123 -8.87 12.11 -2.05
CA GLY A 123 -7.70 11.45 -1.49
C GLY A 123 -7.76 9.93 -1.53
N TYR A 124 -6.59 9.28 -1.43
CA TYR A 124 -6.47 7.82 -1.33
C TYR A 124 -5.33 7.40 -0.41
N LEU A 125 -5.44 6.21 0.18
CA LEU A 125 -4.48 5.69 1.16
C LEU A 125 -3.76 4.43 0.64
N ALA A 126 -2.43 4.41 0.74
CA ALA A 126 -1.64 3.18 0.78
C ALA A 126 -1.15 2.96 2.19
N ILE A 127 -1.34 1.75 2.72
CA ILE A 127 -0.97 1.43 4.10
C ILE A 127 -0.08 0.19 4.11
N SER A 128 1.13 0.31 4.65
CA SER A 128 2.10 -0.79 4.82
C SER A 128 1.81 -1.70 6.02
N TYR A 129 0.54 -1.79 6.40
CA TYR A 129 0.05 -2.56 7.55
C TYR A 129 -1.04 -3.53 7.09
N PRO A 130 -1.24 -4.65 7.81
CA PRO A 130 -2.23 -5.63 7.42
C PRO A 130 -3.64 -5.04 7.44
N LEU A 131 -4.32 -5.14 6.31
CA LEU A 131 -5.71 -4.73 6.16
C LEU A 131 -6.61 -5.98 6.14
N GLU A 132 -7.82 -5.81 6.62
CA GLU A 132 -8.91 -6.78 6.48
C GLU A 132 -10.10 -6.07 5.87
N ARG A 133 -10.63 -6.59 4.77
CA ARG A 133 -11.83 -6.04 4.16
C ARG A 133 -13.04 -6.51 4.97
N ILE A 134 -13.85 -5.57 5.44
CA ILE A 134 -15.06 -5.83 6.24
C ILE A 134 -16.35 -5.44 5.51
N GLY A 135 -16.26 -4.75 4.37
CA GLY A 135 -17.38 -4.34 3.51
C GLY A 135 -16.92 -4.11 2.07
N GLU A 136 -17.79 -3.58 1.20
CA GLU A 136 -17.45 -3.44 -0.21
C GLU A 136 -16.27 -2.48 -0.45
N ASN A 137 -16.23 -1.38 0.32
CA ASN A 137 -15.16 -0.38 0.31
C ASN A 137 -14.61 -0.11 1.73
N ASP A 138 -14.93 -1.00 2.69
CA ASP A 138 -14.55 -0.84 4.09
C ASP A 138 -13.44 -1.81 4.48
N TYR A 139 -12.47 -1.26 5.20
CA TYR A 139 -11.31 -1.98 5.67
C TYR A 139 -11.12 -1.74 7.16
N ARG A 140 -10.46 -2.70 7.80
CA ARG A 140 -10.01 -2.61 9.18
C ARG A 140 -8.50 -2.84 9.20
N ILE A 141 -7.77 -1.94 9.86
CA ILE A 141 -6.36 -2.16 10.15
C ILE A 141 -6.26 -3.23 11.22
N LEU A 142 -5.60 -4.35 10.93
CA LEU A 142 -5.42 -5.40 11.93
C LEU A 142 -4.30 -5.06 12.90
N ASN A 143 -4.27 -5.76 14.03
CA ASN A 143 -3.18 -5.70 14.97
C ASN A 143 -1.86 -6.12 14.30
N PHE A 144 -0.78 -5.39 14.59
CA PHE A 144 0.54 -5.61 14.03
C PHE A 144 1.58 -5.67 15.14
N LYS A 145 2.50 -6.63 15.01
CA LYS A 145 3.59 -6.83 15.98
C LYS A 145 4.79 -5.90 15.75
N LYS A 146 4.66 -4.91 14.85
CA LYS A 146 5.72 -3.95 14.52
C LYS A 146 5.75 -2.81 15.54
N LYS A 147 6.91 -2.15 15.65
CA LYS A 147 7.06 -0.91 16.42
C LYS A 147 6.19 0.17 15.78
N PHE A 148 5.31 0.79 16.55
CA PHE A 148 4.42 1.86 16.11
C PHE A 148 4.76 3.13 16.86
N LEU A 149 4.92 4.24 16.15
CA LEU A 149 5.29 5.51 16.78
C LEU A 149 4.10 6.20 17.46
N PHE A 150 2.89 6.03 16.93
CA PHE A 150 1.70 6.75 17.37
C PHE A 150 0.90 5.97 18.40
N ASP A 151 -0.16 6.59 18.94
CA ASP A 151 -1.13 5.88 19.78
C ASP A 151 -1.76 4.71 19.00
N LYS A 152 -1.44 3.49 19.42
CA LYS A 152 -1.98 2.26 18.83
C LYS A 152 -3.50 2.22 18.84
N LYS A 153 -4.16 2.78 19.87
CA LYS A 153 -5.62 2.82 19.96
C LYS A 153 -6.25 3.71 18.89
N SER A 154 -5.48 4.65 18.34
CA SER A 154 -5.93 5.48 17.23
C SER A 154 -5.83 4.77 15.88
N PHE A 155 -5.15 3.63 15.77
CA PHE A 155 -4.83 2.99 14.48
C PHE A 155 -5.28 1.52 14.40
N GLU A 156 -4.97 0.69 15.40
CA GLU A 156 -5.35 -0.73 15.43
C GLU A 156 -6.87 -0.89 15.50
N ASN A 157 -7.42 -1.82 14.71
CA ASN A 157 -8.84 -2.14 14.57
C ASN A 157 -9.73 -0.98 14.09
N LYS A 158 -9.14 0.07 13.51
CA LYS A 158 -9.87 1.20 12.94
C LYS A 158 -10.16 1.04 11.46
N ASN A 159 -11.25 1.65 11.01
CA ASN A 159 -11.49 1.88 9.59
C ASN A 159 -10.69 3.11 9.14
N PRO A 160 -9.65 2.95 8.29
CA PRO A 160 -8.77 4.05 7.93
C PRO A 160 -9.50 5.14 7.13
N ILE A 161 -10.50 4.77 6.33
CA ILE A 161 -11.29 5.71 5.53
C ILE A 161 -12.19 6.55 6.43
N GLU A 162 -12.88 5.93 7.39
CA GLU A 162 -13.71 6.65 8.35
C GLU A 162 -12.86 7.60 9.22
N GLU A 163 -11.74 7.12 9.76
CA GLU A 163 -10.90 7.93 10.64
C GLU A 163 -10.29 9.13 9.91
N ILE A 164 -9.72 8.95 8.70
CA ILE A 164 -9.14 10.08 7.97
C ILE A 164 -10.22 11.08 7.56
N ASN A 165 -11.37 10.62 7.04
CA ASN A 165 -12.45 11.51 6.60
C ASN A 165 -13.06 12.30 7.75
N LYS A 166 -13.25 11.65 8.90
CA LYS A 166 -13.70 12.31 10.13
C LYS A 166 -12.75 13.44 10.55
N ASN A 167 -11.44 13.21 10.49
CA ASN A 167 -10.45 14.21 10.87
C ASN A 167 -10.29 15.31 9.81
N CYS A 168 -10.34 14.98 8.50
CA CYS A 168 -10.39 15.96 7.43
C CYS A 168 -11.57 16.93 7.62
N LYS A 169 -12.78 16.42 7.82
CA LYS A 169 -13.98 17.23 8.08
C LYS A 169 -13.84 18.13 9.30
N LYS A 170 -13.09 17.71 10.32
CA LYS A 170 -12.92 18.47 11.57
C LYS A 170 -11.88 19.58 11.46
N PHE A 171 -10.81 19.39 10.69
CA PHE A 171 -9.62 20.23 10.75
C PHE A 171 -9.28 20.96 9.43
N LEU A 172 -9.84 20.55 8.29
CA LEU A 172 -9.64 21.23 7.01
C LEU A 172 -10.73 22.27 6.78
N SER A 173 -10.36 23.37 6.11
CA SER A 173 -11.30 24.41 5.65
C SER A 173 -11.96 24.08 4.31
N PHE A 174 -11.54 23.00 3.65
CA PHE A 174 -12.02 22.54 2.35
C PHE A 174 -12.47 21.08 2.43
N ASP A 175 -13.36 20.68 1.52
CA ASP A 175 -13.91 19.32 1.49
C ASP A 175 -12.95 18.37 0.79
N LEU A 176 -12.19 17.60 1.57
CA LEU A 176 -11.33 16.52 1.10
C LEU A 176 -11.88 15.18 1.57
N LYS A 177 -12.21 14.31 0.61
CA LYS A 177 -12.73 12.97 0.89
C LYS A 177 -11.82 11.88 0.36
N PHE A 178 -11.42 10.99 1.26
CA PHE A 178 -10.73 9.76 0.94
C PHE A 178 -11.73 8.70 0.49
N LYS A 179 -11.51 8.17 -0.71
CA LYS A 179 -12.44 7.24 -1.38
C LYS A 179 -11.99 5.77 -1.34
N GLY A 180 -10.71 5.51 -1.07
CA GLY A 180 -10.18 4.15 -1.10
C GLY A 180 -8.87 3.98 -0.35
N VAL A 181 -8.63 2.75 0.09
CA VAL A 181 -7.43 2.31 0.80
C VAL A 181 -6.95 0.99 0.21
N ILE A 182 -5.64 0.83 0.11
CA ILE A 182 -5.02 -0.41 -0.35
C ILE A 182 -3.76 -0.72 0.46
N ASN A 183 -3.44 -2.01 0.57
CA ASN A 183 -2.15 -2.44 1.10
C ASN A 183 -1.03 -2.09 0.10
N ASP A 184 0.13 -1.69 0.59
CA ASP A 184 1.28 -1.29 -0.23
C ASP A 184 1.79 -2.41 -1.18
N SER A 185 1.76 -3.66 -0.74
CA SER A 185 2.18 -4.81 -1.56
C SER A 185 1.15 -5.11 -2.65
N VAL A 186 -0.15 -5.07 -2.33
CA VAL A 186 -1.24 -5.18 -3.30
C VAL A 186 -1.14 -4.04 -4.29
N ALA A 187 -0.82 -2.84 -3.79
CA ALA A 187 -0.58 -1.72 -4.66
C ALA A 187 0.52 -2.11 -5.64
N THR A 188 1.73 -2.37 -5.17
CA THR A 188 2.89 -2.75 -5.99
C THR A 188 2.58 -3.76 -7.11
N ALA A 189 1.76 -4.79 -6.85
CA ALA A 189 1.34 -5.75 -7.89
C ALA A 189 0.51 -5.11 -9.02
N VAL A 190 -0.41 -4.20 -8.69
CA VAL A 190 -1.23 -3.51 -9.69
C VAL A 190 -0.36 -2.68 -10.63
N ALA A 191 0.61 -1.92 -10.10
CA ALA A 191 1.55 -1.19 -10.97
C ALA A 191 2.37 -2.12 -11.84
N ALA A 192 2.80 -3.26 -11.29
CA ALA A 192 3.55 -4.23 -12.06
C ALA A 192 2.70 -4.76 -13.23
N HIS A 193 1.41 -5.04 -12.98
CA HIS A 193 0.47 -5.52 -13.99
C HIS A 193 0.31 -4.55 -15.16
N TYR A 194 0.12 -3.27 -14.87
CA TYR A 194 -0.12 -2.28 -15.90
C TYR A 194 1.13 -1.88 -16.67
N ASN A 195 2.30 -1.88 -16.02
CA ASN A 195 3.56 -1.59 -16.71
C ASN A 195 4.10 -2.83 -17.47
N PHE A 196 3.69 -4.03 -17.07
CA PHE A 196 4.15 -5.28 -17.66
C PHE A 196 2.98 -6.27 -17.74
N SER A 197 2.51 -6.56 -18.94
CA SER A 197 1.35 -7.45 -19.20
C SER A 197 1.48 -8.88 -18.65
N LYS A 198 2.68 -9.29 -18.22
CA LYS A 198 2.99 -10.57 -17.56
C LYS A 198 3.27 -10.45 -16.05
N GLY A 199 3.06 -9.27 -15.46
CA GLY A 199 3.28 -9.03 -14.03
C GLY A 199 2.28 -9.82 -13.18
N LEU A 200 2.78 -10.77 -12.40
CA LEU A 200 1.97 -11.66 -11.54
C LEU A 200 2.31 -11.54 -10.05
N LEU A 201 3.31 -10.72 -9.70
CA LEU A 201 3.85 -10.62 -8.34
C LEU A 201 4.21 -9.17 -8.00
N GLY A 202 3.67 -8.68 -6.89
CA GLY A 202 4.14 -7.47 -6.21
C GLY A 202 5.01 -7.89 -5.03
N VAL A 203 6.20 -7.31 -4.87
CA VAL A 203 7.09 -7.61 -3.75
C VAL A 203 7.55 -6.31 -3.10
N ILE A 204 7.43 -6.24 -1.79
CA ILE A 204 8.03 -5.20 -0.97
C ILE A 204 9.15 -5.81 -0.15
N VAL A 205 10.34 -5.24 -0.30
CA VAL A 205 11.56 -5.59 0.45
C VAL A 205 12.15 -4.30 1.00
N ARG A 206 11.82 -3.98 2.26
CA ARG A 206 12.34 -2.82 3.01
C ARG A 206 12.54 -3.21 4.49
N THR A 207 12.16 -2.33 5.43
CA THR A 207 12.13 -2.58 6.88
C THR A 207 11.29 -3.80 7.24
N GLY A 208 10.22 -4.05 6.48
CA GLY A 208 9.51 -5.33 6.41
C GLY A 208 9.57 -5.95 5.02
N THR A 209 9.14 -7.20 4.91
CA THR A 209 8.89 -7.85 3.61
C THR A 209 7.44 -8.28 3.50
N ASN A 210 6.79 -7.99 2.37
CA ASN A 210 5.48 -8.53 2.02
C ASN A 210 5.42 -8.82 0.51
N GLY A 211 4.47 -9.63 0.09
CA GLY A 211 4.24 -9.94 -1.31
C GLY A 211 2.76 -10.08 -1.61
N SER A 212 2.39 -9.80 -2.85
CA SER A 212 1.04 -9.99 -3.37
C SER A 212 1.11 -10.70 -4.73
N ILE A 213 0.12 -11.53 -5.02
CA ILE A 213 0.06 -12.32 -6.25
C ILE A 213 -1.19 -11.99 -7.04
N ILE A 214 -1.06 -11.97 -8.36
CA ILE A 214 -2.20 -11.86 -9.28
C ILE A 214 -2.53 -13.27 -9.78
N LYS A 215 -3.77 -13.72 -9.57
CA LYS A 215 -4.27 -14.99 -10.10
C LYS A 215 -5.43 -14.72 -11.04
N GLU A 216 -5.55 -15.57 -12.06
CA GLU A 216 -6.69 -15.60 -12.97
C GLU A 216 -7.67 -16.69 -12.50
N ASN A 217 -8.97 -16.40 -12.46
CA ASN A 217 -9.98 -17.41 -12.21
C ASN A 217 -10.30 -18.19 -13.50
N ASN A 218 -11.16 -19.21 -13.39
CA ASN A 218 -11.57 -20.04 -14.53
C ASN A 218 -12.34 -19.27 -15.62
N GLU A 219 -12.76 -18.04 -15.34
CA GLU A 219 -13.50 -17.15 -16.25
C GLU A 219 -12.57 -16.09 -16.88
N GLY A 220 -11.25 -16.20 -16.69
CA GLY A 220 -10.27 -15.24 -17.23
C GLY A 220 -10.12 -13.95 -16.41
N LYS A 221 -10.86 -13.80 -15.31
CA LYS A 221 -10.84 -12.61 -14.46
C LYS A 221 -9.69 -12.66 -13.47
N ARG A 222 -8.91 -11.57 -13.42
CA ARG A 222 -7.72 -11.44 -12.57
C ARG A 222 -8.05 -10.81 -11.22
N TYR A 223 -7.54 -11.42 -10.16
CA TYR A 223 -7.69 -11.00 -8.77
C TYR A 223 -6.33 -10.91 -8.09
N ILE A 224 -6.19 -9.96 -7.17
CA ILE A 224 -4.97 -9.74 -6.42
C ILE A 224 -5.14 -10.23 -4.99
N PHE A 225 -4.18 -11.00 -4.52
CA PHE A 225 -4.15 -11.54 -3.18
C PHE A 225 -2.92 -11.02 -2.45
N ASP A 226 -3.13 -10.40 -1.29
CA ASP A 226 -2.05 -10.14 -0.34
C ASP A 226 -1.67 -11.46 0.34
N THR A 227 -0.38 -11.79 0.35
CA THR A 227 0.12 -13.05 0.92
C THR A 227 0.46 -12.96 2.40
N GLU A 228 0.68 -11.75 2.92
CA GLU A 228 1.15 -11.51 4.30
C GLU A 228 2.27 -12.49 4.72
N TRP A 229 3.21 -12.77 3.81
CA TRP A 229 4.12 -13.92 3.92
C TRP A 229 5.04 -13.87 5.15
N ALA A 230 5.28 -12.66 5.66
CA ALA A 230 6.18 -12.40 6.78
C ALA A 230 5.52 -12.79 8.11
N ALA A 231 4.19 -12.72 8.19
CA ALA A 231 3.44 -13.22 9.34
C ALA A 231 3.54 -14.76 9.47
N HIS A 232 3.94 -15.46 8.40
CA HIS A 232 4.02 -16.91 8.31
C HIS A 232 5.44 -17.48 8.48
N GLY A 233 6.35 -16.66 9.03
CA GLY A 233 7.72 -17.05 9.37
C GLY A 233 8.69 -17.07 8.19
N ILE A 234 8.29 -16.54 7.03
CA ILE A 234 9.14 -16.47 5.84
C ILE A 234 9.87 -15.13 5.86
N LYS A 235 11.16 -15.16 6.18
CA LYS A 235 12.05 -14.00 6.09
C LYS A 235 12.81 -14.08 4.78
N PHE A 236 12.39 -13.31 3.78
CA PHE A 236 13.22 -13.08 2.59
C PHE A 236 14.27 -12.01 2.91
N GLN A 237 15.55 -12.39 2.88
CA GLN A 237 16.66 -11.45 2.90
C GLN A 237 17.11 -11.27 1.45
N ILE A 238 16.45 -10.38 0.72
CA ILE A 238 16.80 -10.04 -0.66
C ILE A 238 17.49 -8.67 -0.63
N PHE A 239 18.68 -8.58 -1.21
CA PHE A 239 19.41 -7.33 -1.33
C PHE A 239 18.60 -6.35 -2.18
N SER A 240 18.43 -5.13 -1.66
CA SER A 240 17.50 -4.12 -2.15
C SER A 240 17.67 -3.81 -3.64
N LEU A 241 16.60 -3.95 -4.42
CA LEU A 241 16.34 -3.07 -5.56
C LEU A 241 15.28 -2.08 -5.11
N SER A 242 15.71 -0.87 -4.76
CA SER A 242 14.81 0.22 -4.38
C SER A 242 13.98 0.67 -5.59
N TYR A 243 12.69 0.31 -5.60
CA TYR A 243 11.70 0.90 -6.53
C TYR A 243 10.76 1.86 -5.80
N SER A 244 11.33 2.77 -5.01
CA SER A 244 10.55 3.74 -4.21
C SER A 244 9.64 4.63 -5.05
N ASN A 245 10.00 4.91 -6.29
CA ASN A 245 9.20 5.78 -7.16
C ASN A 245 8.01 5.06 -7.85
N LYS A 246 7.87 3.73 -7.73
CA LYS A 246 6.82 2.97 -8.45
C LYS A 246 5.53 2.75 -7.64
N ILE A 247 5.58 2.74 -6.31
CA ILE A 247 4.39 2.57 -5.44
C ILE A 247 3.40 3.74 -5.63
N LEU A 248 3.91 4.98 -5.75
CA LEU A 248 3.07 6.13 -6.11
C LEU A 248 2.56 6.06 -7.55
N ASN A 249 3.38 5.55 -8.49
CA ASN A 249 2.94 5.25 -9.85
C ASN A 249 1.92 4.10 -9.93
N THR A 250 1.53 3.53 -8.79
CA THR A 250 0.60 2.41 -8.72
C THR A 250 -0.83 2.85 -8.41
N PHE A 251 -0.98 3.93 -7.65
CA PHE A 251 -2.27 4.64 -7.57
C PHE A 251 -2.72 5.13 -8.95
N ARG A 252 -1.79 5.27 -9.91
CA ARG A 252 -2.08 5.44 -11.34
C ARG A 252 -2.95 4.36 -11.97
N TYR A 253 -3.09 3.21 -11.32
CA TYR A 253 -3.71 2.05 -11.93
C TYR A 253 -4.75 1.40 -11.02
N ILE A 254 -4.73 1.73 -9.72
CA ILE A 254 -5.66 1.24 -8.70
C ILE A 254 -6.84 2.17 -8.53
N LEU A 255 -6.63 3.47 -8.70
CA LEU A 255 -7.65 4.51 -8.44
C LEU A 255 -8.67 4.67 -9.55
N PHE A 256 -8.61 3.76 -10.51
CA PHE A 256 -9.38 3.79 -11.72
C PHE A 256 -10.24 2.53 -11.87
N PHE A 257 -10.54 1.93 -10.72
CA PHE A 257 -11.57 0.94 -10.49
C PHE A 257 -12.69 1.52 -9.64
#